data_AF-A0A4Y3G3A9-F1
#
_entry.id   AF-A0A4Y3G3A9-F1
#
_cell.length_a   1.000
_cell.length_b   1.000
_cell.length_c   1.000
_cell.angle_alpha   90.00
_cell.angle_beta   90.00
_cell.angle_gamma   90.00
#
_symmetry.space_group_name_H-M   'P 1'
#
loop_
_entity.id
_entity.type
_entity.pdbx_description
1 polymer ?
#
loop_
_entity_poly.entity_id
_entity_poly.type
_entity_poly.pdbx_seq_one_letter_code
_entity_poly.pdbx_strand_id
1 'polypeptide(L)'
;MRFIILLFFFLVIPSVHATQSSDVIIVRSDIPYEFAIAQGYSHLTGIPIVITSPDNLSKVDVEILSGYIAEGYRYAVILGGEDAISLDVQRNLDKMGFITNRVAEADRYGTSAAFAGEYYVKSNAAVLVAGQELKNLLLAERLSSYLGIPLLFTKNKSVPPAVLEALVKLRVSKVYVFNNELSDTALKQLHQFKVTPVNVVDMHSKNNESTIFYILAVFIGFIAGAGASYKYISLKDRKGTVSITLLTDDEEKIVRAVEQEDGVITQDKLPKITDFSRPKITRLVSELEKRGIIEKTSKGRTNELKLKKEISQ
;
A
#
# COMPACT_ATOMS: atom_id res chain seq x y z
N MET A 1 -24.83 43.96 43.68
CA MET A 1 -24.27 43.80 42.32
C MET A 1 -22.77 43.57 42.43
N ARG A 2 -22.28 42.37 42.13
CA ARG A 2 -20.84 42.07 42.04
C ARG A 2 -20.46 42.06 40.56
N PHE A 3 -19.64 43.01 40.13
CA PHE A 3 -19.06 43.03 38.79
C PHE A 3 -17.83 42.12 38.76
N ILE A 4 -17.85 41.13 37.88
CA ILE A 4 -16.68 40.30 37.55
C ILE A 4 -15.96 41.02 36.40
N ILE A 5 -14.74 41.49 36.66
CA ILE A 5 -13.85 42.05 35.64
C ILE A 5 -13.15 40.87 34.97
N LEU A 6 -13.46 40.63 33.69
CA LEU A 6 -12.82 39.61 32.87
C LEU A 6 -11.54 40.22 32.25
N LEU A 7 -10.39 39.83 32.78
CA LEU A 7 -9.08 40.24 32.29
C LEU A 7 -8.74 39.40 31.04
N PHE A 8 -8.82 39.99 29.85
CA PHE A 8 -8.38 39.34 28.62
C PHE A 8 -6.85 39.37 28.52
N PHE A 9 -6.23 38.22 28.79
CA PHE A 9 -4.81 37.99 28.48
C PHE A 9 -4.66 37.88 26.96
N PHE A 10 -4.09 38.91 26.32
CA PHE A 10 -3.62 38.80 24.94
C PHE A 10 -2.39 37.88 24.96
N LEU A 11 -2.59 36.62 24.54
CA LEU A 11 -1.51 35.70 24.26
C LEU A 11 -0.77 36.23 23.01
N VAL A 12 0.39 36.86 23.22
CA VAL A 12 1.30 37.21 22.12
C VAL A 12 1.83 35.89 21.56
N ILE A 13 1.24 35.44 20.45
CA ILE A 13 1.72 34.28 19.71
C ILE A 13 3.07 34.71 19.07
N PRO A 14 4.19 34.02 19.35
CA PRO A 14 5.45 34.34 18.71
C PRO A 14 5.32 34.10 17.20
N SER A 15 5.69 35.11 16.42
CA SER A 15 5.65 35.11 14.96
C SER A 15 6.34 33.87 14.40
N VAL A 16 5.55 32.97 13.81
CA VAL A 16 6.06 31.92 12.93
C VAL A 16 6.78 32.64 11.80
N HIS A 17 8.08 32.38 11.63
CA HIS A 17 8.81 32.87 10.47
C HIS A 17 8.11 32.29 9.24
N ALA A 18 7.48 33.16 8.45
CA ALA A 18 6.80 32.76 7.23
C ALA A 18 7.81 32.05 6.32
N THR A 19 7.57 30.76 6.07
CA THR A 19 8.24 30.05 4.97
C THR A 19 7.95 30.84 3.71
N GLN A 20 8.97 31.23 2.96
CA GLN A 20 8.77 31.99 1.73
C GLN A 20 8.01 31.07 0.76
N SER A 21 6.71 31.31 0.62
CA SER A 21 5.82 30.51 -0.22
C SER A 21 6.07 30.92 -1.67
N SER A 22 6.76 30.06 -2.41
CA SER A 22 6.87 30.19 -3.87
C SER A 22 5.73 29.41 -4.52
N ASP A 23 5.23 29.90 -5.65
CA ASP A 23 4.15 29.25 -6.38
C ASP A 23 4.69 28.39 -7.52
N VAL A 24 5.89 28.68 -8.04
CA VAL A 24 6.55 27.90 -9.11
C VAL A 24 8.07 27.89 -8.95
N ILE A 25 8.71 26.77 -9.32
CA ILE A 25 10.17 26.62 -9.33
C ILE A 25 10.66 26.62 -10.78
N ILE A 26 11.62 27.46 -11.10
CA ILE A 26 12.24 27.57 -12.43
C ILE A 26 13.63 26.93 -12.36
N VAL A 27 13.89 25.97 -13.25
CA VAL A 27 15.17 25.27 -13.36
C VAL A 27 15.64 25.20 -14.81
N ARG A 28 16.95 24.98 -14.99
CA ARG A 28 17.58 24.82 -16.31
C ARG A 28 17.26 23.46 -16.95
N SER A 29 17.25 23.39 -18.28
CA SER A 29 16.89 22.19 -19.05
C SER A 29 18.06 21.28 -19.44
N ASP A 30 19.29 21.78 -19.40
CA ASP A 30 20.48 21.16 -19.99
C ASP A 30 21.32 20.35 -18.99
N ILE A 31 21.20 20.62 -17.69
CA ILE A 31 21.94 19.91 -16.62
C ILE A 31 20.97 19.54 -15.49
N PRO A 32 21.03 18.30 -14.94
CA PRO A 32 19.98 17.80 -14.05
C PRO A 32 20.07 18.24 -12.57
N TYR A 33 21.09 19.01 -12.17
CA TYR A 33 21.35 19.24 -10.74
C TYR A 33 20.29 20.11 -10.06
N GLU A 34 19.91 21.24 -10.67
CA GLU A 34 18.88 22.13 -10.14
C GLU A 34 17.51 21.44 -10.13
N PHE A 35 17.19 20.68 -11.18
CA PHE A 35 15.99 19.85 -11.22
C PHE A 35 15.96 18.84 -10.06
N ALA A 36 17.06 18.10 -9.85
CA ALA A 36 17.15 17.12 -8.76
C ALA A 36 17.00 17.74 -7.36
N ILE A 37 17.51 18.96 -7.14
CA ILE A 37 17.32 19.69 -5.87
C ILE A 37 15.84 20.06 -5.67
N ALA A 38 15.18 20.54 -6.73
CA ALA A 38 13.79 21.02 -6.67
C ALA A 38 12.77 19.90 -6.41
N GLN A 39 13.03 18.69 -6.92
CA GLN A 39 12.09 17.56 -6.91
C GLN A 39 11.56 17.18 -5.53
N GLY A 40 12.45 17.06 -4.53
CA GLY A 40 12.04 16.74 -3.15
C GLY A 40 11.04 17.74 -2.59
N TYR A 41 11.23 19.03 -2.89
CA TYR A 41 10.39 20.10 -2.37
C TYR A 41 9.09 20.23 -3.16
N SER A 42 9.17 20.10 -4.48
CA SER A 42 8.00 20.05 -5.37
C SER A 42 7.05 18.93 -4.99
N HIS A 43 7.56 17.72 -4.74
CA HIS A 43 6.72 16.60 -4.30
C HIS A 43 6.14 16.80 -2.90
N LEU A 44 6.90 17.40 -1.97
CA LEU A 44 6.43 17.70 -0.61
C LEU A 44 5.28 18.71 -0.60
N THR A 45 5.32 19.71 -1.48
CA THR A 45 4.43 20.88 -1.43
C THR A 45 3.38 20.93 -2.54
N GLY A 46 3.56 20.17 -3.62
CA GLY A 46 2.77 20.26 -4.83
C GLY A 46 3.14 21.44 -5.74
N ILE A 47 4.18 22.21 -5.41
CA ILE A 47 4.64 23.35 -6.22
C ILE A 47 5.22 22.84 -7.55
N PRO A 48 4.75 23.30 -8.71
CA PRO A 48 5.23 22.85 -10.00
C PRO A 48 6.67 23.31 -10.29
N ILE A 49 7.38 22.48 -11.06
CA ILE A 49 8.69 22.80 -11.63
C ILE A 49 8.52 23.10 -13.11
N VAL A 50 8.98 24.27 -13.55
CA VAL A 50 9.10 24.66 -14.96
C VAL A 50 10.56 24.56 -15.37
N ILE A 51 10.81 23.77 -16.41
CA ILE A 51 12.15 23.53 -16.96
C ILE A 51 12.30 24.42 -18.18
N THR A 52 13.29 25.32 -18.20
CA THR A 52 13.52 26.26 -19.30
C THR A 52 14.97 26.23 -19.79
N SER A 53 15.19 26.73 -21.00
CA SER A 53 16.54 26.95 -21.51
C SER A 53 17.29 28.01 -20.66
N PRO A 54 18.61 27.90 -20.47
CA PRO A 54 19.40 28.86 -19.68
C PRO A 54 19.27 30.31 -20.15
N ASP A 55 19.25 30.54 -21.46
CA ASP A 55 19.40 31.87 -22.04
C ASP A 55 18.09 32.53 -22.46
N ASN A 56 16.99 31.77 -22.55
CA ASN A 56 15.70 32.30 -22.98
C ASN A 56 14.51 31.46 -22.49
N LEU A 57 13.35 32.10 -22.39
CA LEU A 57 12.06 31.41 -22.26
C LEU A 57 11.55 31.09 -23.67
N SER A 58 11.33 29.81 -23.95
CA SER A 58 10.70 29.39 -25.21
C SER A 58 9.23 29.83 -25.25
N LYS A 59 8.62 29.75 -26.43
CA LYS A 59 7.17 30.03 -26.56
C LYS A 59 6.32 29.12 -25.67
N VAL A 60 6.73 27.86 -25.52
CA VAL A 60 6.05 26.87 -24.66
C VAL A 60 6.18 27.27 -23.19
N ASP A 61 7.37 27.71 -22.77
CA ASP A 61 7.58 28.17 -21.38
C ASP A 61 6.69 29.37 -21.07
N VAL A 62 6.63 30.35 -21.98
CA VAL A 62 5.77 31.53 -21.82
C VAL A 62 4.29 31.15 -21.72
N GLU A 63 3.82 30.19 -22.51
CA GLU A 63 2.42 29.72 -22.47
C GLU A 63 2.09 29.04 -21.14
N ILE A 64 2.95 28.11 -20.68
CA ILE A 64 2.80 27.44 -19.38
C ILE A 64 2.76 28.46 -18.24
N LEU A 65 3.73 29.38 -18.23
CA LEU A 65 3.87 30.41 -17.20
C LEU A 65 2.71 31.41 -17.21
N SER A 66 2.19 31.75 -18.39
CA SER A 66 0.98 32.59 -18.51
C SER A 66 -0.25 31.89 -17.93
N GLY A 67 -0.37 30.58 -18.11
CA GLY A 67 -1.39 29.75 -17.46
C GLY A 67 -1.32 29.85 -15.94
N TYR A 68 -0.12 29.70 -15.35
CA TYR A 68 0.05 29.85 -13.90
C TYR A 68 -0.33 31.27 -13.41
N ILE A 69 0.04 32.31 -14.14
CA ILE A 69 -0.35 33.69 -13.81
C ILE A 69 -1.87 33.86 -13.83
N ALA A 70 -2.56 33.26 -14.82
CA ALA A 70 -4.01 33.30 -14.92
C ALA A 70 -4.70 32.60 -13.73
N GLU A 71 -4.10 31.53 -13.22
CA GLU A 71 -4.53 30.82 -11.99
C GLU A 71 -4.10 31.55 -10.69
N GLY A 72 -3.44 32.71 -10.79
CA GLY A 72 -3.11 33.56 -9.65
C GLY A 72 -1.70 33.39 -9.08
N TYR A 73 -0.83 32.61 -9.71
CA TYR A 73 0.56 32.41 -9.26
C TYR A 73 1.36 33.70 -9.45
N ARG A 74 2.13 34.10 -8.45
CA ARG A 74 2.90 35.36 -8.46
C ARG A 74 4.35 35.18 -8.03
N TYR A 75 4.70 34.17 -7.26
CA TYR A 75 6.06 34.00 -6.75
C TYR A 75 6.80 32.90 -7.50
N ALA A 76 7.90 33.24 -8.16
CA ALA A 76 8.74 32.28 -8.88
C ALA A 76 10.11 32.19 -8.21
N VAL A 77 10.53 30.98 -7.82
CA VAL A 77 11.91 30.75 -7.40
C VAL A 77 12.74 30.29 -8.59
N ILE A 78 13.84 31.01 -8.88
CA ILE A 78 14.83 30.61 -9.87
C ILE A 78 15.93 29.86 -9.13
N LEU A 79 16.09 28.58 -9.42
CA LEU A 79 17.09 27.75 -8.79
C LEU A 79 18.33 27.66 -9.69
N GLY A 80 19.46 28.17 -9.19
CA GLY A 80 20.72 28.26 -9.91
C GLY A 80 21.15 29.71 -10.20
N GLY A 81 22.46 29.88 -10.39
CA GLY A 81 23.09 31.17 -10.69
C GLY A 81 22.79 31.66 -12.11
N GLU A 82 23.42 32.76 -12.51
CA GLU A 82 23.23 33.37 -13.84
C GLU A 82 23.67 32.44 -14.98
N ASP A 83 24.70 31.61 -14.75
CA ASP A 83 25.16 30.57 -15.70
C ASP A 83 24.17 29.39 -15.84
N ALA A 84 23.21 29.28 -14.91
CA ALA A 84 22.14 28.29 -14.96
C ALA A 84 20.89 28.83 -15.61
N ILE A 85 20.47 30.01 -15.18
CA ILE A 85 19.34 30.75 -15.72
C ILE A 85 19.77 32.20 -15.81
N SER A 86 19.94 32.70 -17.03
CA SER A 86 20.39 34.06 -17.31
C SER A 86 19.52 35.13 -16.64
N LEU A 87 20.09 36.32 -16.47
CA LEU A 87 19.32 37.49 -16.04
C LEU A 87 18.24 37.88 -17.06
N ASP A 88 18.38 37.51 -18.32
CA ASP A 88 17.39 37.78 -19.37
C ASP A 88 16.12 36.96 -19.13
N VAL A 89 16.27 35.68 -18.78
CA VAL A 89 15.15 34.83 -18.36
C VAL A 89 14.46 35.41 -17.12
N GLN A 90 15.22 35.80 -16.10
CA GLN A 90 14.67 36.43 -14.89
C GLN A 90 13.88 37.71 -15.22
N ARG A 91 14.46 38.62 -16.00
CA ARG A 91 13.79 39.86 -16.43
C ARG A 91 12.51 39.59 -17.22
N ASN A 92 12.48 38.51 -18.01
CA ASN A 92 11.27 38.12 -18.73
C ASN A 92 10.19 37.59 -17.78
N LEU A 93 10.55 36.78 -16.77
CA LEU A 93 9.63 36.34 -15.72
C LEU A 93 9.04 37.55 -14.96
N ASP A 94 9.88 38.51 -14.59
CA ASP A 94 9.45 39.74 -13.90
C ASP A 94 8.46 40.55 -14.77
N LYS A 95 8.75 40.71 -16.06
CA LYS A 95 7.85 41.39 -17.02
C LYS A 95 6.52 40.69 -17.21
N MET A 96 6.48 39.36 -17.08
CA MET A 96 5.24 38.58 -17.11
C MET A 96 4.40 38.82 -15.85
N GLY A 97 5.00 39.29 -14.76
CA GLY A 97 4.31 39.61 -13.51
C GLY A 97 4.65 38.68 -12.35
N PHE A 98 5.67 37.84 -12.48
CA PHE A 98 6.23 37.12 -11.34
C PHE A 98 7.10 38.03 -10.46
N ILE A 99 7.08 37.80 -9.16
CA ILE A 99 8.06 38.27 -8.21
C ILE A 99 9.11 37.16 -8.11
N THR A 100 10.27 37.38 -8.73
CA THR A 100 11.33 36.38 -8.77
C THR A 100 12.22 36.41 -7.53
N ASN A 101 12.57 35.23 -7.03
CA ASN A 101 13.60 35.04 -6.01
C ASN A 101 14.64 34.04 -6.54
N ARG A 102 15.91 34.42 -6.58
CA ARG A 102 16.97 33.56 -7.09
C ARG A 102 17.72 32.91 -5.93
N VAL A 103 17.80 31.58 -5.95
CA VAL A 103 18.60 30.82 -5.00
C VAL A 103 19.77 30.18 -5.70
N ALA A 104 20.96 30.68 -5.37
CA ALA A 104 22.22 30.26 -5.95
C ALA A 104 23.36 30.57 -4.98
N GLU A 105 24.36 29.70 -4.97
CA GLU A 105 25.64 29.94 -4.30
C GLU A 105 26.80 29.70 -5.29
N ALA A 106 28.04 29.88 -4.83
CA ALA A 106 29.24 29.71 -5.65
C ALA A 106 29.37 28.33 -6.30
N ASP A 107 28.73 27.30 -5.75
CA ASP A 107 28.72 25.96 -6.32
C ASP A 107 27.40 25.21 -6.02
N ARG A 108 27.26 24.01 -6.61
CA ARG A 108 26.07 23.15 -6.41
C ARG A 108 25.87 22.70 -4.97
N TYR A 109 26.95 22.58 -4.19
CA TYR A 109 26.86 22.17 -2.79
C TYR A 109 26.20 23.29 -1.99
N GLY A 110 26.69 24.51 -2.15
CA GLY A 110 26.06 25.72 -1.59
C GLY A 110 24.63 25.89 -2.07
N THR A 111 24.37 25.75 -3.37
CA THR A 111 23.02 25.98 -3.93
C THR A 111 22.01 24.99 -3.36
N SER A 112 22.36 23.70 -3.26
CA SER A 112 21.49 22.71 -2.61
C SER A 112 21.25 23.00 -1.12
N ALA A 113 22.28 23.47 -0.41
CA ALA A 113 22.20 23.82 1.01
C ALA A 113 21.36 25.08 1.24
N ALA A 114 21.53 26.11 0.42
CA ALA A 114 20.77 27.36 0.47
C ALA A 114 19.28 27.10 0.20
N PHE A 115 18.96 26.39 -0.90
CA PHE A 115 17.59 26.02 -1.23
C PHE A 115 16.94 25.20 -0.12
N ALA A 116 17.64 24.19 0.40
CA ALA A 116 17.15 23.40 1.51
C ALA A 116 16.88 24.26 2.76
N GLY A 117 17.82 25.13 3.12
CA GLY A 117 17.72 25.97 4.30
C GLY A 117 16.70 27.10 4.20
N GLU A 118 16.30 27.51 2.99
CA GLU A 118 15.33 28.57 2.76
C GLU A 118 13.90 28.03 2.68
N TYR A 119 13.70 26.91 1.98
CA TYR A 119 12.36 26.40 1.66
C TYR A 119 11.88 25.28 2.59
N TYR A 120 12.77 24.54 3.25
CA TYR A 120 12.36 23.54 4.23
C TYR A 120 12.34 24.16 5.63
N VAL A 121 11.18 24.12 6.29
CA VAL A 121 11.04 24.62 7.67
C VAL A 121 11.85 23.77 8.66
N LYS A 122 11.78 22.44 8.49
CA LYS A 122 12.52 21.43 9.24
C LYS A 122 12.53 20.15 8.44
N SER A 123 13.58 19.35 8.58
CA SER A 123 13.59 17.99 8.07
C SER A 123 14.46 17.11 8.95
N ASN A 124 13.89 16.05 9.53
CA ASN A 124 14.66 15.13 10.38
C ASN A 124 15.64 14.26 9.58
N ALA A 125 15.44 14.18 8.25
CA ALA A 125 16.26 13.43 7.33
C ALA A 125 16.61 14.25 6.07
N ALA A 126 17.70 13.91 5.39
CA ALA A 126 18.01 14.41 4.04
C ALA A 126 18.61 13.28 3.19
N VAL A 127 18.57 13.42 1.88
CA VAL A 127 19.38 12.60 0.96
C VAL A 127 20.68 13.35 0.69
N LEU A 128 21.80 12.65 0.81
CA LEU A 128 23.13 13.20 0.58
C LEU A 128 23.81 12.41 -0.55
N VAL A 129 24.14 13.08 -1.65
CA VAL A 129 24.70 12.45 -2.86
C VAL A 129 25.97 13.16 -3.32
N ALA A 130 26.96 12.40 -3.79
CA ALA A 130 28.19 12.99 -4.31
C ALA A 130 27.92 13.83 -5.57
N GLY A 131 28.20 15.13 -5.51
CA GLY A 131 27.93 16.06 -6.60
C GLY A 131 28.79 15.84 -7.85
N GLN A 132 29.85 15.04 -7.76
CA GLN A 132 30.71 14.66 -8.87
C GLN A 132 30.19 13.44 -9.66
N GLU A 133 29.29 12.65 -9.07
CA GLU A 133 28.89 11.33 -9.59
C GLU A 133 27.43 11.34 -10.04
N LEU A 134 27.20 11.30 -11.36
CA LEU A 134 25.83 11.31 -11.90
C LEU A 134 25.09 9.98 -11.63
N LYS A 135 25.84 8.89 -11.42
CA LYS A 135 25.31 7.52 -11.33
C LYS A 135 24.18 7.37 -10.30
N ASN A 136 24.35 7.94 -9.12
CA ASN A 136 23.37 7.82 -8.04
C ASN A 136 22.45 9.03 -7.93
N LEU A 137 22.61 10.06 -8.77
CA LEU A 137 21.76 11.26 -8.73
C LEU A 137 20.29 10.91 -8.94
N LEU A 138 19.97 10.08 -9.94
CA LEU A 138 18.60 9.67 -10.21
C LEU A 138 17.96 8.90 -9.05
N LEU A 139 18.75 8.03 -8.39
CA LEU A 139 18.29 7.29 -7.21
C LEU A 139 18.08 8.23 -6.02
N ALA A 140 18.98 9.19 -5.84
CA ALA A 140 18.90 10.22 -4.82
C ALA A 140 17.67 11.10 -5.01
N GLU A 141 17.43 11.57 -6.24
CA GLU A 141 16.28 12.36 -6.63
C GLU A 141 14.97 11.62 -6.33
N ARG A 142 14.86 10.37 -6.78
CA ARG A 142 13.68 9.55 -6.53
C ARG A 142 13.43 9.35 -5.04
N LEU A 143 14.47 9.10 -4.26
CA LEU A 143 14.36 8.89 -2.82
C LEU A 143 13.95 10.18 -2.10
N SER A 144 14.57 11.30 -2.46
CA SER A 144 14.27 12.63 -1.92
C SER A 144 12.80 13.00 -2.19
N SER A 145 12.35 12.78 -3.43
CA SER A 145 10.96 12.99 -3.85
C SER A 145 10.01 12.09 -3.07
N TYR A 146 10.25 10.78 -3.06
CA TYR A 146 9.39 9.80 -2.39
C TYR A 146 9.21 10.08 -0.89
N LEU A 147 10.26 10.59 -0.24
CA LEU A 147 10.23 10.91 1.19
C LEU A 147 9.84 12.37 1.48
N GLY A 148 9.79 13.24 0.46
CA GLY A 148 9.58 14.68 0.63
C GLY A 148 10.66 15.35 1.49
N ILE A 149 11.92 14.94 1.34
CA ILE A 149 13.06 15.44 2.14
C ILE A 149 14.11 16.11 1.26
N PRO A 150 14.93 17.04 1.79
CA PRO A 150 15.95 17.74 1.01
C PRO A 150 16.95 16.78 0.35
N LEU A 151 17.32 17.08 -0.90
CA LEU A 151 18.48 16.52 -1.57
C LEU A 151 19.64 17.52 -1.46
N LEU A 152 20.73 17.07 -0.86
CA LEU A 152 21.94 17.86 -0.65
C LEU A 152 23.10 17.23 -1.41
N PHE A 153 23.89 18.07 -2.09
CA PHE A 153 25.13 17.63 -2.71
C PHE A 153 26.28 17.66 -1.72
N THR A 154 27.20 16.70 -1.83
CA THR A 154 28.46 16.69 -1.06
C THR A 154 29.64 16.32 -1.95
N LYS A 155 30.87 16.51 -1.45
CA LYS A 155 32.06 15.95 -2.09
C LYS A 155 32.28 14.53 -1.54
N ASN A 156 32.91 13.65 -2.33
CA ASN A 156 33.22 12.28 -1.88
C ASN A 156 34.11 12.28 -0.62
N LYS A 157 35.09 13.20 -0.55
CA LYS A 157 36.12 13.21 0.49
C LYS A 157 35.79 14.06 1.71
N SER A 158 34.82 14.97 1.58
CA SER A 158 34.43 15.89 2.65
C SER A 158 33.03 16.42 2.46
N VAL A 159 32.35 16.72 3.57
CA VAL A 159 31.08 17.43 3.57
C VAL A 159 31.36 18.94 3.59
N PRO A 160 30.92 19.72 2.59
CA PRO A 160 31.13 21.16 2.56
C PRO A 160 30.50 21.89 3.76
N PRO A 161 31.09 22.99 4.26
CA PRO A 161 30.57 23.73 5.41
C PRO A 161 29.11 24.15 5.26
N ALA A 162 28.72 24.70 4.10
CA ALA A 162 27.34 25.11 3.82
C ALA A 162 26.34 23.94 3.99
N VAL A 163 26.74 22.72 3.61
CA VAL A 163 25.90 21.53 3.74
C VAL A 163 25.77 21.14 5.21
N LEU A 164 26.84 21.18 5.99
CA LEU A 164 26.80 20.93 7.43
C LEU A 164 25.91 21.95 8.15
N GLU A 165 26.02 23.24 7.80
CA GLU A 165 25.19 24.31 8.34
C GLU A 165 23.71 24.10 8.00
N ALA A 166 23.39 23.71 6.77
CA ALA A 166 22.02 23.36 6.37
C ALA A 166 21.48 22.17 7.16
N LEU A 167 22.27 21.10 7.36
CA LEU A 167 21.88 19.94 8.17
C LEU A 167 21.54 20.36 9.62
N VAL A 168 22.33 21.25 10.22
CA VAL A 168 22.08 21.77 11.56
C VAL A 168 20.83 22.65 11.59
N LYS A 169 20.70 23.61 10.66
CA LYS A 169 19.57 24.53 10.55
C LYS A 169 18.25 23.76 10.44
N LEU A 170 18.23 22.71 9.62
CA LEU A 170 17.06 21.87 9.36
C LEU A 170 16.79 20.83 10.46
N ARG A 171 17.71 20.68 11.42
CA ARG A 171 17.67 19.65 12.48
C ARG A 171 17.68 18.23 11.93
N VAL A 172 18.46 18.01 10.87
CA VAL A 172 18.65 16.69 10.28
C VAL A 172 19.45 15.82 11.24
N SER A 173 18.89 14.66 11.59
CA SER A 173 19.54 13.64 12.43
C SER A 173 20.01 12.43 11.63
N LYS A 174 19.53 12.30 10.40
CA LYS A 174 19.72 11.13 9.53
C LYS A 174 19.98 11.58 8.10
N VAL A 175 20.96 11.00 7.44
CA VAL A 175 21.15 11.20 5.99
C VAL A 175 21.14 9.87 5.26
N TYR A 176 20.45 9.82 4.13
CA TYR A 176 20.50 8.69 3.22
C TYR A 176 21.66 8.87 2.25
N VAL A 177 22.55 7.89 2.19
CA VAL A 177 23.76 7.90 1.35
C VAL A 177 23.83 6.64 0.50
N PHE A 178 24.54 6.71 -0.63
CA PHE A 178 24.68 5.58 -1.55
C PHE A 178 26.05 4.89 -1.36
N ASN A 179 26.07 3.55 -1.44
CA ASN A 179 27.27 2.72 -1.22
C ASN A 179 28.53 3.31 -1.85
N ASN A 180 29.61 3.37 -1.06
CA ASN A 180 30.97 3.73 -1.49
C ASN A 180 31.14 5.13 -2.12
N GLU A 181 30.14 6.01 -2.05
CA GLU A 181 30.30 7.39 -2.55
C GLU A 181 31.12 8.27 -1.62
N LEU A 182 30.96 8.10 -0.31
CA LEU A 182 31.52 8.93 0.73
C LEU A 182 32.69 8.23 1.42
N SER A 183 33.78 8.97 1.61
CA SER A 183 34.94 8.51 2.36
C SER A 183 34.65 8.43 3.86
N ASP A 184 35.46 7.65 4.58
CA ASP A 184 35.43 7.60 6.05
C ASP A 184 35.58 8.98 6.68
N THR A 185 36.33 9.89 6.04
CA THR A 185 36.49 11.27 6.50
C THR A 185 35.17 12.02 6.46
N ALA A 186 34.44 11.94 5.35
CA ALA A 186 33.14 12.60 5.21
C ALA A 186 32.11 11.99 6.19
N LEU A 187 32.12 10.66 6.36
CA LEU A 187 31.26 9.98 7.33
C LEU A 187 31.55 10.41 8.78
N LYS A 188 32.83 10.54 9.14
CA LYS A 188 33.24 11.06 10.46
C LYS A 188 32.75 12.49 10.70
N GLN A 189 32.78 13.35 9.67
CA GLN A 189 32.23 14.71 9.78
C GLN A 189 30.73 14.67 10.11
N LEU A 190 29.94 13.82 9.43
CA LEU A 190 28.51 13.68 9.73
C LEU A 190 28.27 13.25 11.18
N HIS A 191 29.02 12.27 11.68
CA HIS A 191 28.91 11.81 13.07
C HIS A 191 29.24 12.89 14.10
N GLN A 192 30.23 13.75 13.84
CA GLN A 192 30.57 14.88 14.72
C GLN A 192 29.38 15.85 14.88
N PHE A 193 28.56 15.99 13.85
CA PHE A 193 27.35 16.81 13.85
C PHE A 193 26.10 16.04 14.31
N LYS A 194 26.26 14.84 14.89
CA LYS A 194 25.17 13.96 15.33
C LYS A 194 24.22 13.54 14.20
N VAL A 195 24.73 13.51 12.97
CA VAL A 195 24.00 13.06 11.79
C VAL A 195 24.40 11.61 11.49
N THR A 196 23.42 10.71 11.44
CA THR A 196 23.65 9.29 11.19
C THR A 196 23.48 8.98 9.70
N PRO A 197 24.53 8.54 8.99
CA PRO A 197 24.40 8.05 7.62
C PRO A 197 23.69 6.68 7.61
N VAL A 198 22.71 6.54 6.71
CA VAL A 198 21.97 5.30 6.45
C VAL A 198 22.16 4.94 5.00
N ASN A 199 22.60 3.73 4.75
CA ASN A 199 22.89 3.30 3.41
C ASN A 199 21.61 2.87 2.67
N VAL A 200 21.39 3.40 1.47
CA VAL A 200 20.14 3.17 0.73
C VAL A 200 19.98 1.72 0.28
N VAL A 201 21.07 0.96 0.11
CA VAL A 201 20.99 -0.48 -0.19
C VAL A 201 20.28 -1.25 0.92
N ASP A 202 20.41 -0.83 2.18
CA ASP A 202 19.74 -1.46 3.32
C ASP A 202 18.23 -1.22 3.34
N MET A 203 17.74 -0.26 2.55
CA MET A 203 16.33 0.12 2.51
C MET A 203 15.47 -0.92 1.77
N HIS A 204 16.02 -1.62 0.77
CA HIS A 204 15.30 -2.68 0.06
C HIS A 204 15.20 -3.99 0.85
N SER A 205 16.10 -4.20 1.82
CA SER A 205 16.13 -5.41 2.66
C SER A 205 15.02 -5.43 3.72
N LYS A 206 14.55 -4.26 4.18
CA LYS A 206 13.69 -4.15 5.36
C LYS A 206 12.18 -4.37 5.13
N ASN A 207 11.74 -4.53 3.88
CA ASN A 207 10.33 -4.75 3.54
C ASN A 207 9.86 -6.22 3.63
N ASN A 208 10.71 -7.14 4.07
CA ASN A 208 10.35 -8.56 4.15
C ASN A 208 9.33 -8.89 5.24
N GLU A 209 9.28 -8.15 6.35
CA GLU A 209 8.33 -8.48 7.43
C GLU A 209 6.87 -8.27 7.01
N SER A 210 6.57 -7.16 6.33
CA SER A 210 5.21 -6.87 5.84
C SER A 210 4.72 -7.94 4.86
N THR A 211 5.59 -8.42 3.99
CA THR A 211 5.28 -9.46 2.99
C THR A 211 4.93 -10.80 3.65
N ILE A 212 5.63 -11.17 4.73
CA ILE A 212 5.35 -12.38 5.50
C ILE A 212 3.95 -12.31 6.13
N PHE A 213 3.55 -11.16 6.68
CA PHE A 213 2.20 -10.98 7.24
C PHE A 213 1.09 -11.14 6.20
N TYR A 214 1.27 -10.60 4.99
CA TYR A 214 0.29 -10.78 3.90
C TYR A 214 0.18 -12.25 3.47
N ILE A 215 1.30 -12.97 3.34
CA ILE A 215 1.30 -14.39 3.00
C ILE A 215 0.58 -15.21 4.07
N LEU A 216 0.84 -14.94 5.36
CA LEU A 216 0.16 -15.59 6.48
C LEU A 216 -1.35 -15.30 6.48
N ALA A 217 -1.76 -14.07 6.21
CA ALA A 217 -3.18 -13.69 6.14
C ALA A 217 -3.91 -14.46 5.03
N VAL A 218 -3.30 -14.57 3.84
CA VAL A 218 -3.84 -15.36 2.72
C VAL A 218 -3.94 -16.84 3.10
N PHE A 219 -2.92 -17.39 3.77
CA PHE A 219 -2.92 -18.79 4.19
C PHE A 219 -3.99 -19.10 5.24
N ILE A 220 -4.16 -18.23 6.25
CA ILE A 220 -5.21 -18.34 7.26
C ILE A 220 -6.59 -18.24 6.60
N GLY A 221 -6.77 -17.31 5.66
CA GLY A 221 -8.00 -17.16 4.89
C GLY A 221 -8.35 -18.43 4.09
N PHE A 222 -7.36 -19.05 3.47
CA PHE A 222 -7.54 -20.31 2.73
C PHE A 222 -7.96 -21.47 3.66
N ILE A 223 -7.30 -21.63 4.82
CA ILE A 223 -7.65 -22.66 5.80
C ILE A 223 -9.06 -22.46 6.35
N ALA A 224 -9.43 -21.22 6.69
CA ALA A 224 -10.76 -20.90 7.18
C ALA A 224 -11.83 -21.16 6.11
N GLY A 225 -11.58 -20.77 4.86
CA GLY A 225 -12.46 -21.02 3.71
C GLY A 225 -12.65 -22.50 3.42
N ALA A 226 -11.57 -23.28 3.43
CA ALA A 226 -11.61 -24.74 3.26
C ALA A 226 -12.38 -25.41 4.40
N GLY A 227 -12.16 -25.00 5.65
CA GLY A 227 -12.87 -25.51 6.83
C GLY A 227 -14.37 -25.20 6.80
N ALA A 228 -14.75 -23.97 6.43
CA ALA A 228 -16.15 -23.59 6.26
C ALA A 228 -16.82 -24.38 5.12
N SER A 229 -16.13 -24.55 3.99
CA SER A 229 -16.61 -25.34 2.85
C SER A 229 -16.79 -26.81 3.22
N TYR A 230 -15.82 -27.40 3.92
CA TYR A 230 -15.92 -28.78 4.42
C TYR A 230 -17.10 -28.94 5.38
N LYS A 231 -17.26 -28.02 6.34
CA LYS A 231 -18.40 -28.03 7.27
C LYS A 231 -19.73 -27.90 6.53
N TYR A 232 -19.82 -27.03 5.52
CA TYR A 232 -21.02 -26.87 4.70
C TYR A 232 -21.37 -28.15 3.93
N ILE A 233 -20.40 -28.79 3.29
CA ILE A 233 -20.59 -30.06 2.57
C ILE A 233 -20.99 -31.17 3.56
N SER A 234 -20.29 -31.30 4.69
CA SER A 234 -20.57 -32.29 5.74
C SER A 234 -21.97 -32.10 6.36
N LEU A 235 -22.46 -30.86 6.48
CA LEU A 235 -23.82 -30.57 6.93
C LEU A 235 -24.87 -30.84 5.85
N LYS A 236 -24.55 -30.64 4.56
CA LYS A 236 -25.45 -30.92 3.44
C LYS A 236 -25.68 -32.43 3.27
N ASP A 237 -24.64 -33.24 3.41
CA ASP A 237 -24.75 -34.70 3.31
C ASP A 237 -25.44 -35.35 4.53
N ARG A 238 -25.52 -34.65 5.68
CA ARG A 238 -26.26 -35.12 6.86
C ARG A 238 -27.79 -34.94 6.76
N LYS A 239 -28.31 -34.20 5.77
CA LYS A 239 -29.76 -33.99 5.58
C LYS A 239 -30.33 -34.73 4.37
N GLY A 240 -30.01 -36.01 4.28
CA GLY A 240 -30.69 -36.98 3.42
C GLY A 240 -31.91 -37.64 4.10
N THR A 241 -32.68 -36.92 4.94
CA THR A 241 -33.98 -37.40 5.44
C THR A 241 -35.00 -37.31 4.31
N VAL A 242 -35.16 -38.41 3.57
CA VAL A 242 -36.35 -38.58 2.74
C VAL A 242 -37.50 -38.84 3.70
N SER A 243 -38.42 -37.87 3.79
CA SER A 243 -39.63 -37.97 4.61
C SER A 243 -40.37 -39.29 4.33
N ILE A 244 -40.65 -40.05 5.38
CA ILE A 244 -41.52 -41.23 5.38
C ILE A 244 -42.97 -40.87 4.99
N THR A 245 -43.31 -39.59 4.93
CA THR A 245 -44.61 -39.02 4.50
C THR A 245 -45.02 -39.36 3.06
N LEU A 246 -44.20 -40.09 2.30
CA LEU A 246 -44.45 -40.55 0.93
C LEU A 246 -44.34 -42.08 0.78
N LEU A 247 -44.49 -42.85 1.87
CA LEU A 247 -44.77 -44.28 1.73
C LEU A 247 -46.25 -44.48 1.46
N THR A 248 -46.57 -45.38 0.53
CA THR A 248 -47.93 -45.91 0.42
C THR A 248 -48.21 -46.84 1.62
N ASP A 249 -49.48 -47.01 2.00
CA ASP A 249 -49.89 -47.91 3.10
C ASP A 249 -49.31 -49.34 2.96
N ASP A 250 -49.13 -49.79 1.72
CA ASP A 250 -48.53 -51.09 1.40
C ASP A 250 -47.00 -51.13 1.62
N GLU A 251 -46.29 -50.07 1.25
CA GLU A 251 -44.84 -49.95 1.47
C GLU A 251 -44.51 -49.82 2.95
N GLU A 252 -45.33 -49.06 3.70
CA GLU A 252 -45.17 -48.88 5.14
C GLU A 252 -45.25 -50.23 5.88
N LYS A 253 -46.16 -51.12 5.49
CA LYS A 253 -46.27 -52.46 6.07
C LYS A 253 -45.01 -53.30 5.87
N ILE A 254 -44.35 -53.19 4.71
CA ILE A 254 -43.09 -53.90 4.44
C ILE A 254 -41.96 -53.31 5.31
N VAL A 255 -41.87 -51.99 5.40
CA VAL A 255 -40.85 -51.30 6.20
C VAL A 255 -40.99 -51.63 7.69
N ARG A 256 -42.21 -51.58 8.24
CA ARG A 256 -42.49 -51.96 9.64
C ARG A 256 -42.18 -53.43 9.92
N ALA A 257 -42.44 -54.34 8.98
CA ALA A 257 -42.09 -55.74 9.13
C ALA A 257 -40.57 -55.97 9.22
N VAL A 258 -39.77 -55.17 8.52
CA VAL A 258 -38.30 -55.22 8.59
C VAL A 258 -37.81 -54.60 9.90
N GLU A 259 -38.42 -53.50 10.33
CA GLU A 259 -38.09 -52.82 11.60
C GLU A 259 -38.36 -53.70 12.83
N GLN A 260 -39.48 -54.44 12.84
CA GLN A 260 -39.84 -55.37 13.92
C GLN A 260 -38.86 -56.55 14.08
N GLU A 261 -38.09 -56.86 13.04
CA GLU A 261 -37.06 -57.91 13.03
C GLU A 261 -35.65 -57.29 13.11
N ASP A 262 -35.46 -56.28 13.97
CA ASP A 262 -34.18 -55.62 14.24
C ASP A 262 -33.51 -55.02 12.97
N GLY A 263 -34.34 -54.57 12.04
CA GLY A 263 -33.90 -53.94 10.79
C GLY A 263 -33.39 -54.91 9.72
N VAL A 264 -33.46 -56.24 9.93
CA VAL A 264 -33.02 -57.26 8.97
C VAL A 264 -33.99 -58.44 8.90
N ILE A 265 -34.60 -58.69 7.73
CA ILE A 265 -35.53 -59.80 7.52
C ILE A 265 -35.30 -60.49 6.17
N THR A 266 -35.60 -61.78 6.05
CA THR A 266 -35.62 -62.47 4.75
C THR A 266 -36.97 -62.31 4.06
N GLN A 267 -36.96 -62.10 2.73
CA GLN A 267 -38.14 -61.77 1.92
C GLN A 267 -39.21 -62.87 1.95
N ASP A 268 -38.86 -64.11 2.27
CA ASP A 268 -39.76 -65.25 2.40
C ASP A 268 -40.60 -65.24 3.70
N LYS A 269 -40.21 -64.46 4.70
CA LYS A 269 -41.00 -64.24 5.93
C LYS A 269 -42.13 -63.21 5.71
N LEU A 270 -41.93 -62.26 4.79
CA LEU A 270 -42.87 -61.15 4.55
C LEU A 270 -44.32 -61.55 4.20
N PRO A 271 -44.60 -62.64 3.44
CA PRO A 271 -45.97 -63.05 3.15
C PRO A 271 -46.79 -63.34 4.41
N LYS A 272 -46.16 -63.91 5.44
CA LYS A 272 -46.85 -64.25 6.71
C LYS A 272 -47.11 -63.02 7.58
N ILE A 273 -46.28 -61.98 7.46
CA ILE A 273 -46.35 -60.78 8.30
C ILE A 273 -47.27 -59.73 7.69
N THR A 274 -47.25 -59.60 6.36
CA THR A 274 -47.96 -58.53 5.63
C THR A 274 -49.27 -58.98 4.99
N ASP A 275 -49.53 -60.30 4.96
CA ASP A 275 -50.63 -60.92 4.21
C ASP A 275 -50.62 -60.58 2.70
N PHE A 276 -49.43 -60.27 2.16
CA PHE A 276 -49.26 -59.96 0.74
C PHE A 276 -48.82 -61.17 -0.07
N SER A 277 -49.26 -61.22 -1.33
CA SER A 277 -48.80 -62.21 -2.29
C SER A 277 -47.31 -62.04 -2.61
N ARG A 278 -46.62 -63.14 -2.92
CA ARG A 278 -45.19 -63.10 -3.29
C ARG A 278 -44.89 -62.12 -4.44
N PRO A 279 -45.69 -62.02 -5.52
CA PRO A 279 -45.47 -61.01 -6.56
C PRO A 279 -45.59 -59.57 -6.05
N LYS A 280 -46.55 -59.28 -5.16
CA LYS A 280 -46.74 -57.95 -4.57
C LYS A 280 -45.54 -57.55 -3.70
N ILE A 281 -45.04 -58.48 -2.89
CA ILE A 281 -43.84 -58.26 -2.07
C ILE A 281 -42.63 -57.98 -2.95
N THR A 282 -42.40 -58.77 -4.01
CA THR A 282 -41.28 -58.53 -4.92
C THR A 282 -41.35 -57.14 -5.54
N ARG A 283 -42.54 -56.69 -5.97
CA ARG A 283 -42.73 -55.33 -6.52
C ARG A 283 -42.39 -54.25 -5.48
N LEU A 284 -42.97 -54.34 -4.28
CA LEU A 284 -42.78 -53.34 -3.21
C LEU A 284 -41.33 -53.29 -2.74
N VAL A 285 -40.67 -54.45 -2.60
CA VAL A 285 -39.25 -54.53 -2.23
C VAL A 285 -38.37 -53.87 -3.29
N SER A 286 -38.63 -54.10 -4.58
CA SER A 286 -37.89 -53.43 -5.66
C SER A 286 -38.13 -51.91 -5.70
N GLU A 287 -39.34 -51.44 -5.40
CA GLU A 287 -39.65 -50.01 -5.29
C GLU A 287 -38.91 -49.36 -4.12
N LEU A 288 -38.92 -50.01 -2.95
CA LEU A 288 -38.20 -49.57 -1.75
C LEU A 288 -36.67 -49.60 -1.94
N GLU A 289 -36.14 -50.60 -2.64
CA GLU A 289 -34.73 -50.72 -3.01
C GLU A 289 -34.31 -49.59 -3.97
N LYS A 290 -35.11 -49.34 -5.02
CA LYS A 290 -34.87 -48.24 -5.98
C LYS A 290 -34.86 -46.87 -5.30
N ARG A 291 -35.66 -46.70 -4.24
CA ARG A 291 -35.72 -45.48 -3.42
C ARG A 291 -34.62 -45.41 -2.35
N GLY A 292 -33.79 -46.44 -2.22
CA GLY A 292 -32.70 -46.51 -1.24
C GLY A 292 -33.18 -46.61 0.21
N ILE A 293 -34.38 -47.16 0.44
CA ILE A 293 -34.96 -47.37 1.77
C ILE A 293 -34.50 -48.72 2.35
N ILE A 294 -34.49 -49.75 1.50
CA ILE A 294 -34.04 -51.10 1.84
C ILE A 294 -32.85 -51.50 0.95
N GLU A 295 -31.91 -52.25 1.51
CA GLU A 295 -30.87 -52.98 0.80
C GLU A 295 -31.27 -54.45 0.64
N LYS A 296 -31.08 -55.00 -0.56
CA LYS A 296 -31.35 -56.41 -0.85
C LYS A 296 -30.05 -57.16 -1.08
N THR A 297 -29.80 -58.21 -0.30
CA THR A 297 -28.65 -59.10 -0.46
C THR A 297 -29.14 -60.53 -0.71
N SER A 298 -28.51 -61.25 -1.64
CA SER A 298 -28.89 -62.65 -1.91
C SER A 298 -28.50 -63.54 -0.74
N LYS A 299 -29.44 -64.31 -0.19
CA LYS A 299 -29.23 -65.24 0.92
C LYS A 299 -29.88 -66.59 0.61
N GLY A 300 -29.07 -67.50 0.04
CA GLY A 300 -29.55 -68.82 -0.38
C GLY A 300 -30.54 -68.74 -1.54
N ARG A 301 -31.79 -69.15 -1.31
CA ARG A 301 -32.88 -69.12 -2.32
C ARG A 301 -33.81 -67.92 -2.20
N THR A 302 -33.52 -66.99 -1.29
CA THR A 302 -34.31 -65.78 -1.02
C THR A 302 -33.38 -64.58 -0.91
N ASN A 303 -33.95 -63.39 -0.75
CA ASN A 303 -33.17 -62.19 -0.44
C ASN A 303 -33.31 -61.85 1.04
N GLU A 304 -32.23 -61.38 1.63
CA GLU A 304 -32.24 -60.66 2.90
C GLU A 304 -32.42 -59.17 2.61
N LEU A 305 -33.23 -58.52 3.44
CA LEU A 305 -33.64 -57.13 3.34
C LEU A 305 -33.16 -56.41 4.58
N LYS A 306 -32.41 -55.32 4.41
CA LYS A 306 -31.89 -54.49 5.50
C LYS A 306 -32.32 -53.05 5.33
N LEU A 307 -32.79 -52.40 6.40
CA LEU A 307 -33.11 -50.96 6.35
C LEU A 307 -31.81 -50.13 6.25
N LYS A 308 -31.75 -49.21 5.28
CA LYS A 308 -30.59 -48.29 5.09
C LYS A 308 -30.69 -46.99 5.88
N LYS A 309 -31.89 -46.63 6.36
CA LYS A 309 -32.16 -45.36 7.04
C LYS A 309 -32.88 -45.63 8.36
N GLU A 310 -32.48 -44.93 9.41
CA GLU A 310 -33.24 -44.92 10.66
C GLU A 310 -34.59 -44.22 10.43
N ILE A 311 -35.65 -44.87 10.88
CA ILE A 311 -37.02 -44.38 10.81
C ILE A 311 -37.18 -43.38 11.96
N SER A 312 -37.30 -42.08 11.69
CA SER A 312 -37.77 -41.14 12.70
C SER A 312 -39.29 -41.03 12.59
N GLN A 313 -39.99 -41.12 13.72
CA GLN A 313 -41.41 -40.81 13.83
C GLN A 313 -41.70 -39.35 13.48
#